data_AF-A0A7C2K2W7-F1
#
_entry.id   AF-A0A7C2K2W7-F1
#
_cell.length_a   1.000
_cell.length_b   1.000
_cell.length_c   1.000
_cell.angle_alpha   90.00
_cell.angle_beta   90.00
_cell.angle_gamma   90.00
#
_symmetry.space_group_name_H-M   'P 1'
#
loop_
_entity.id
_entity.type
_entity.pdbx_description
1 polymer ?
#
loop_
_entity_poly.entity_id
_entity_poly.type
_entity_poly.pdbx_seq_one_letter_code
_entity_poly.pdbx_strand_id
1 'polypeptide(L)'
;LNCERTATWFMWRFIGKINRIIEGHVIAKQAKGFVHCVESCFDVSSFDLIHAHGMYTSPAGLIAQFLSQKYSKPYVLTVHGSDVNILMEKRKKIYLDLFESAQAVIFVSKALLEKARSFGYSGRNAVVIPNGYDPQVFKPLGKDQVRRQLYANAMN
;
A
#
# COMPACT_ATOMS: atom_id res chain seq x y z
N LEU A 1 7.83 3.69 -13.78
CA LEU A 1 8.49 2.36 -13.86
C LEU A 1 7.79 1.54 -14.92
N ASN A 2 8.38 1.35 -16.11
CA ASN A 2 7.89 0.38 -17.10
C ASN A 2 8.30 -1.04 -16.66
N CYS A 3 7.80 -1.45 -15.50
CA CYS A 3 7.93 -2.81 -15.02
C CYS A 3 6.85 -3.62 -15.72
N GLU A 4 7.19 -4.41 -16.74
CA GLU A 4 6.22 -5.33 -17.32
C GLU A 4 5.63 -6.21 -16.23
N ARG A 5 4.30 -6.17 -16.08
CA ARG A 5 3.58 -7.15 -15.26
C ARG A 5 3.67 -8.47 -16.00
N THR A 6 4.74 -9.24 -15.79
CA THR A 6 4.85 -10.59 -16.36
C THR A 6 3.57 -11.36 -16.03
N ALA A 7 2.85 -11.72 -17.09
CA ALA A 7 1.47 -12.17 -17.12
C ALA A 7 1.07 -13.03 -15.91
N THR A 8 0.41 -12.44 -14.92
CA THR A 8 -0.11 -13.15 -13.74
C THR A 8 -1.50 -12.71 -13.31
N TRP A 9 -2.06 -11.64 -13.91
CA TRP A 9 -3.41 -11.17 -13.59
C TRP A 9 -4.47 -12.24 -13.93
N PHE A 10 -4.31 -12.95 -15.04
CA PHE A 10 -5.24 -14.00 -15.47
C PHE A 10 -5.17 -15.26 -14.58
N MET A 11 -3.98 -15.64 -14.12
CA MET A 11 -3.83 -16.79 -13.21
C MET A 11 -4.37 -16.50 -11.81
N TRP A 12 -4.36 -15.24 -11.36
CA TRP A 12 -4.85 -14.84 -10.04
C TRP A 12 -6.35 -15.15 -9.83
N ARG A 13 -7.16 -15.11 -10.90
CA ARG A 13 -8.59 -15.51 -10.86
C ARG A 13 -8.80 -17.01 -10.59
N PHE A 14 -7.81 -17.85 -10.87
CA PHE A 14 -7.86 -19.31 -10.67
C PHE A 14 -7.20 -19.77 -9.36
N ILE A 15 -6.40 -18.92 -8.71
CA ILE A 15 -5.63 -19.23 -7.49
C ILE A 15 -6.49 -19.16 -6.20
N GLY A 16 -7.80 -18.91 -6.30
CA GLY A 16 -8.72 -18.79 -5.16
C GLY A 16 -8.87 -20.04 -4.27
N LYS A 17 -8.21 -21.16 -4.61
CA LYS A 17 -8.18 -22.42 -3.85
C LYS A 17 -6.78 -22.88 -3.41
N ILE A 18 -5.76 -22.02 -3.51
CA ILE A 18 -4.38 -22.41 -3.23
C ILE A 18 -4.01 -22.22 -1.75
N ASN A 19 -3.18 -23.13 -1.23
CA ASN A 19 -2.60 -23.13 0.12
C ASN A 19 -1.91 -21.79 0.45
N ARG A 20 -2.13 -21.25 1.67
CA ARG A 20 -1.55 -19.99 2.17
C ARG A 20 -0.02 -19.91 2.02
N ILE A 21 0.67 -21.06 2.10
CA ILE A 21 2.12 -21.15 1.90
C ILE A 21 2.51 -20.76 0.48
N ILE A 22 1.79 -21.26 -0.52
CA ILE A 22 2.06 -20.98 -1.93
C ILE A 22 1.74 -19.51 -2.23
N GLU A 23 0.68 -18.95 -1.65
CA GLU A 23 0.36 -17.52 -1.78
C GLU A 23 1.52 -16.63 -1.30
N GLY A 24 2.10 -16.92 -0.13
CA GLY A 24 3.25 -16.19 0.40
C GLY A 24 4.47 -16.21 -0.53
N HIS A 25 4.80 -17.37 -1.10
CA HIS A 25 5.92 -17.50 -2.05
C HIS A 25 5.69 -16.69 -3.33
N VAL A 26 4.46 -16.71 -3.87
CA VAL A 26 4.10 -15.94 -5.07
C VAL A 26 4.23 -14.44 -4.81
N ILE A 27 3.72 -13.97 -3.67
CA ILE A 27 3.82 -12.56 -3.27
C ILE A 27 5.28 -12.13 -3.14
N ALA A 28 6.11 -12.94 -2.47
CA ALA A 28 7.53 -12.65 -2.30
C ALA A 28 8.28 -12.62 -3.64
N LYS A 29 8.00 -13.56 -4.54
CA LYS A 29 8.58 -13.58 -5.90
C LYS A 29 8.20 -12.32 -6.69
N GLN A 30 6.93 -11.92 -6.61
CA GLN A 30 6.45 -10.70 -7.27
C GLN A 30 7.13 -9.45 -6.69
N ALA A 31 7.24 -9.35 -5.36
CA ALA A 31 7.92 -8.25 -4.70
C ALA A 31 9.40 -8.16 -5.11
N LYS A 32 10.12 -9.28 -5.23
CA LYS A 32 11.51 -9.31 -5.73
C LYS A 32 11.63 -8.79 -7.17
N GLY A 33 10.65 -9.07 -8.03
CA GLY A 33 10.61 -8.48 -9.38
C GLY A 33 10.55 -6.95 -9.35
N PHE A 34 9.74 -6.39 -8.46
CA PHE A 34 9.67 -4.94 -8.27
C PHE A 34 10.93 -4.36 -7.61
N VAL A 35 11.58 -5.08 -6.69
CA VAL A 35 12.89 -4.68 -6.13
C VAL A 35 13.88 -4.45 -7.26
N HIS A 36 14.04 -5.41 -8.17
CA HIS A 36 14.93 -5.27 -9.32
C HIS A 36 14.55 -4.09 -10.23
N CYS A 37 13.26 -3.83 -10.43
CA CYS A 37 12.82 -2.68 -11.21
C CYS A 37 13.12 -1.34 -10.53
N VAL A 38 13.02 -1.26 -9.20
CA VAL A 38 13.41 -0.06 -8.46
C VAL A 38 14.92 0.16 -8.61
N GLU A 39 15.71 -0.90 -8.42
CA GLU A 39 17.17 -0.87 -8.55
C GLU A 39 17.65 -0.53 -9.97
N SER A 40 16.89 -0.93 -11.02
CA SER A 40 17.24 -0.59 -12.40
C SER A 40 16.98 0.88 -12.76
N CYS A 41 16.19 1.59 -11.95
CA CYS A 41 15.78 2.96 -12.23
C CYS A 41 16.36 3.98 -11.24
N PHE A 42 16.78 3.53 -10.06
CA PHE A 42 17.22 4.40 -8.97
C PHE A 42 18.41 3.79 -8.25
N ASP A 43 19.38 4.64 -7.89
CA ASP A 43 20.39 4.28 -6.89
C ASP A 43 19.75 4.36 -5.50
N VAL A 44 19.27 3.23 -4.99
CA VAL A 44 18.60 3.16 -3.68
C VAL A 44 19.56 3.58 -2.55
N SER A 45 20.87 3.42 -2.72
CA SER A 45 21.86 3.76 -1.70
C SER A 45 21.96 5.27 -1.44
N SER A 46 21.56 6.10 -2.42
CA SER A 46 21.59 7.56 -2.32
C SER A 46 20.42 8.17 -1.53
N PHE A 47 19.43 7.36 -1.14
CA PHE A 47 18.28 7.82 -0.35
C PHE A 47 18.48 7.55 1.14
N ASP A 48 17.90 8.39 1.98
CA ASP A 48 17.95 8.25 3.44
C ASP A 48 16.82 7.36 4.01
N LEU A 49 15.71 7.26 3.27
CA LEU A 49 14.48 6.59 3.73
C LEU A 49 13.68 6.03 2.55
N ILE A 50 12.99 4.91 2.79
CA ILE A 50 11.99 4.35 1.86
C ILE A 50 10.59 4.55 2.44
N HIS A 51 9.71 5.25 1.73
CA HIS A 51 8.31 5.40 2.13
C HIS A 51 7.39 4.57 1.22
N ALA A 52 6.90 3.45 1.73
CA ALA A 52 5.94 2.60 1.03
C ALA A 52 4.49 3.01 1.29
N HIS A 53 3.66 2.93 0.25
CA HIS A 53 2.22 3.16 0.33
C HIS A 53 1.45 1.91 -0.12
N GLY A 54 0.70 1.33 0.82
CA GLY A 54 -0.23 0.25 0.55
C GLY A 54 0.36 -1.16 0.56
N MET A 55 -0.52 -2.14 0.69
CA MET A 55 -0.23 -3.56 0.87
C MET A 55 -1.15 -4.46 0.03
N TYR A 56 -1.60 -3.95 -1.13
CA TYR A 56 -2.61 -4.59 -1.97
C TYR A 56 -2.07 -5.78 -2.80
N THR A 57 -2.21 -5.78 -4.13
CA THR A 57 -1.78 -6.91 -4.99
C THR A 57 -0.25 -7.02 -5.05
N SER A 58 0.43 -5.88 -5.17
CA SER A 58 1.88 -5.77 -5.08
C SER A 58 2.19 -5.04 -3.78
N PRO A 59 2.54 -5.74 -2.69
CA PRO A 59 2.68 -5.11 -1.38
C PRO A 59 3.92 -4.21 -1.38
N ALA A 60 3.70 -2.90 -1.50
CA ALA A 60 4.77 -1.90 -1.51
C ALA A 60 5.60 -1.97 -0.23
N GLY A 61 4.97 -2.28 0.91
CA GLY A 61 5.69 -2.53 2.16
C GLY A 61 6.69 -3.68 2.08
N LEU A 62 6.38 -4.76 1.35
CA LEU A 62 7.30 -5.91 1.24
C LEU A 62 8.49 -5.58 0.34
N ILE A 63 8.25 -4.80 -0.72
CA ILE A 63 9.31 -4.27 -1.59
C ILE A 63 10.22 -3.36 -0.77
N ALA A 64 9.65 -2.45 0.03
CA ALA A 64 10.42 -1.57 0.90
C ALA A 64 11.20 -2.33 1.97
N GLN A 65 10.64 -3.39 2.56
CA GLN A 65 11.36 -4.25 3.52
C GLN A 65 12.57 -4.92 2.87
N PHE A 66 12.44 -5.47 1.65
CA PHE A 66 13.57 -6.09 0.94
C PHE A 66 14.66 -5.07 0.60
N LEU A 67 14.28 -3.89 0.11
CA LEU A 67 15.23 -2.80 -0.17
C LEU A 67 15.88 -2.29 1.12
N SER A 68 15.11 -2.13 2.18
CA SER A 68 15.59 -1.73 3.51
C SER A 68 16.66 -2.67 4.03
N GLN A 69 16.42 -3.98 3.97
CA GLN A 69 17.38 -5.00 4.38
C GLN A 69 18.66 -4.98 3.53
N LYS A 70 18.52 -4.81 2.21
CA LYS A 70 19.66 -4.84 1.27
C LYS A 70 20.55 -3.60 1.38
N TYR A 71 19.96 -2.42 1.55
CA TYR A 71 20.68 -1.14 1.55
C TYR A 71 20.84 -0.53 2.94
N SER A 72 20.40 -1.24 3.99
CA SER A 72 20.40 -0.77 5.37
C SER A 72 19.72 0.60 5.54
N LYS A 73 18.63 0.82 4.80
CA LYS A 73 17.83 2.06 4.86
C LYS A 73 16.57 1.83 5.70
N PRO A 74 16.17 2.75 6.58
CA PRO A 74 14.89 2.64 7.26
C PRO A 74 13.73 2.66 6.25
N TYR A 75 12.59 2.07 6.61
CA TYR A 75 11.36 2.23 5.85
C TYR A 75 10.19 2.64 6.73
N VAL A 76 9.33 3.48 6.15
CA VAL A 76 8.04 3.89 6.69
C VAL A 76 6.95 3.32 5.78
N LEU A 77 5.86 2.84 6.38
CA LEU A 77 4.73 2.27 5.66
C LEU A 77 3.46 3.05 5.94
N THR A 78 2.80 3.58 4.91
CA THR A 78 1.40 4.04 5.02
C THR A 78 0.45 2.93 4.58
N VAL A 79 -0.53 2.60 5.41
CA VAL A 79 -1.58 1.62 5.09
C VAL A 79 -2.96 2.27 4.97
N HIS A 80 -3.73 1.76 4.01
CA HIS A 80 -5.08 2.22 3.69
C HIS A 80 -6.14 1.19 4.07
N GLY A 81 -7.42 1.52 3.82
CA GLY A 81 -8.56 0.74 4.31
C GLY A 81 -8.54 -0.73 3.90
N SER A 82 -8.37 -1.04 2.63
CA SER A 82 -8.39 -2.43 2.12
C SER A 82 -7.21 -3.27 2.61
N ASP A 83 -6.06 -2.63 2.88
CA ASP A 83 -4.87 -3.30 3.42
C ASP A 83 -5.20 -3.97 4.76
N VAL A 84 -5.79 -3.20 5.69
CA VAL A 84 -6.08 -3.68 7.04
C VAL A 84 -7.42 -4.41 7.12
N ASN A 85 -8.48 -3.87 6.51
CA ASN A 85 -9.84 -4.41 6.66
C ASN A 85 -10.08 -5.71 5.90
N ILE A 86 -9.27 -6.02 4.88
CA ILE A 86 -9.50 -7.18 3.99
C ILE A 86 -8.28 -8.09 3.93
N LEU A 87 -7.09 -7.54 3.68
CA LEU A 87 -5.92 -8.34 3.34
C LEU A 87 -5.11 -8.79 4.56
N MET A 88 -5.03 -7.96 5.59
CA MET A 88 -4.27 -8.28 6.80
C MET A 88 -4.75 -9.57 7.48
N GLU A 89 -6.06 -9.83 7.53
CA GLU A 89 -6.59 -11.08 8.09
C GLU A 89 -6.10 -12.33 7.33
N LYS A 90 -6.10 -12.23 5.99
CA LYS A 90 -5.67 -13.32 5.11
C LYS A 90 -4.16 -13.56 5.17
N ARG A 91 -3.39 -12.49 5.39
CA ARG A 91 -1.91 -12.46 5.33
C ARG A 91 -1.27 -12.05 6.64
N LYS A 92 -1.89 -12.42 7.77
CA LYS A 92 -1.56 -11.95 9.12
C LYS A 92 -0.06 -11.99 9.43
N LYS A 93 0.59 -13.14 9.20
CA LYS A 93 2.03 -13.31 9.48
C LYS A 93 2.89 -12.30 8.71
N ILE A 94 2.66 -12.16 7.40
CA ILE A 94 3.41 -11.24 6.53
C ILE A 94 3.21 -9.79 7.01
N TYR A 95 1.98 -9.42 7.34
CA TYR A 95 1.67 -8.06 7.81
C TYR A 95 2.31 -7.76 9.17
N LEU A 96 2.24 -8.70 10.12
CA LEU A 96 2.86 -8.51 11.43
C LEU A 96 4.37 -8.37 11.33
N ASP A 97 5.05 -9.29 10.62
CA ASP A 97 6.50 -9.24 10.45
C ASP A 97 6.94 -7.90 9.82
N LEU A 98 6.17 -7.40 8.85
CA LEU A 98 6.43 -6.15 8.14
C LEU A 98 6.09 -4.91 8.98
N PHE A 99 4.99 -4.91 9.73
CA PHE A 99 4.63 -3.78 10.59
C PHE A 99 5.61 -3.65 11.76
N GLU A 100 5.99 -4.77 12.38
CA GLU A 100 6.91 -4.79 13.53
C GLU A 100 8.34 -4.40 13.14
N SER A 101 8.75 -4.65 11.89
CA SER A 101 10.09 -4.32 11.40
C SER A 101 10.20 -2.89 10.84
N ALA A 102 9.08 -2.19 10.63
CA ALA A 102 9.08 -0.84 10.07
C ALA A 102 9.62 0.18 11.06
N GLN A 103 10.23 1.27 10.56
CA GLN A 103 10.60 2.40 11.42
C GLN A 103 9.35 3.13 11.93
N ALA A 104 8.32 3.24 11.08
CA ALA A 104 6.98 3.68 11.47
C ALA A 104 5.92 3.08 10.53
N VAL A 105 4.73 2.83 11.08
CA VAL A 105 3.53 2.47 10.32
C VAL A 105 2.48 3.57 10.49
N ILE A 106 2.18 4.26 9.39
CA ILE A 106 1.20 5.32 9.30
C ILE A 106 -0.18 4.71 8.95
N PHE A 107 -1.15 4.97 9.81
CA PHE A 107 -2.55 4.60 9.60
C PHE A 107 -3.36 5.85 9.26
N VAL A 108 -4.20 5.76 8.22
CA VAL A 108 -5.06 6.89 7.81
C VAL A 108 -6.26 7.13 8.73
N SER A 109 -6.47 6.28 9.75
CA SER A 109 -7.44 6.50 10.82
C SER A 109 -7.11 5.69 12.07
N LYS A 110 -7.61 6.14 13.23
CA LYS A 110 -7.52 5.37 14.49
C LYS A 110 -8.21 4.02 14.39
N ALA A 111 -9.31 3.92 13.64
CA ALA A 111 -10.03 2.67 13.44
C ALA A 111 -9.18 1.60 12.74
N LEU A 112 -8.37 1.99 11.75
CA LEU A 112 -7.45 1.05 11.09
C LEU A 112 -6.33 0.60 12.03
N LEU A 113 -5.78 1.51 12.85
CA LEU A 113 -4.79 1.14 13.86
C LEU A 113 -5.36 0.10 14.84
N GLU A 114 -6.53 0.36 15.41
CA GLU A 114 -7.14 -0.58 16.37
C GLU A 114 -7.51 -1.92 15.71
N LYS A 115 -7.94 -1.91 14.45
CA LYS A 115 -8.15 -3.15 13.69
C LYS A 115 -6.85 -3.93 13.51
N ALA A 116 -5.74 -3.28 13.18
CA ALA A 116 -4.44 -3.94 13.09
C ALA A 116 -3.97 -4.51 14.44
N ARG A 117 -4.20 -3.78 15.54
CA ARG A 117 -3.90 -4.27 16.91
C ARG A 117 -4.74 -5.48 17.29
N SER A 118 -6.00 -5.55 16.86
CA SER A 118 -6.84 -6.74 17.03
C SER A 118 -6.27 -7.98 16.32
N PHE A 119 -5.41 -7.78 15.31
CA PHE A 119 -4.65 -8.84 14.65
C PHE A 119 -3.26 -9.07 15.26
N GLY A 120 -2.95 -8.50 16.43
CA GLY A 120 -1.71 -8.75 17.16
C GLY A 120 -0.54 -7.85 16.78
N TYR A 121 -0.77 -6.77 16.01
CA TYR A 121 0.24 -5.73 15.84
C TYR A 121 0.42 -4.98 17.16
N SER A 122 1.66 -4.82 17.62
CA SER A 122 1.97 -4.19 18.91
C SER A 122 1.55 -2.71 18.95
N GLY A 123 1.60 -2.02 17.81
CA GLY A 123 1.37 -0.58 17.72
C GLY A 123 2.55 0.27 18.20
N ARG A 124 3.70 -0.34 18.56
CA ARG A 124 4.84 0.36 19.18
C ARG A 124 5.47 1.46 18.31
N ASN A 125 5.31 1.34 17.01
CA ASN A 125 5.81 2.24 15.97
C ASN A 125 4.66 2.82 15.12
N ALA A 126 3.43 2.84 15.65
CA ALA A 126 2.27 3.35 14.94
C ALA A 126 2.15 4.88 15.01
N VAL A 127 1.76 5.49 13.90
CA VAL A 127 1.37 6.90 13.82
C VAL A 127 0.04 6.99 13.08
N VAL A 128 -0.86 7.89 13.51
CA VAL A 128 -2.13 8.13 12.79
C VAL A 128 -2.06 9.47 12.09
N ILE A 129 -2.09 9.45 10.75
CA ILE A 129 -2.10 10.66 9.90
C ILE A 129 -3.29 10.53 8.93
N PRO A 130 -4.39 11.28 9.14
CA PRO A 130 -5.53 11.25 8.24
C PRO A 130 -5.16 11.69 6.82
N ASN A 131 -5.91 11.20 5.83
CA ASN A 131 -5.79 11.72 4.47
C ASN A 131 -6.22 13.20 4.42
N GLY A 132 -5.49 13.99 3.64
CA GLY A 132 -5.88 15.36 3.29
C GLY A 132 -6.70 15.40 2.00
N TYR A 133 -7.27 16.57 1.73
CA TYR A 133 -7.84 16.94 0.44
C TYR A 133 -7.37 18.36 0.07
N ASP A 134 -7.38 18.68 -1.23
CA ASP A 134 -7.04 20.03 -1.70
C ASP A 134 -8.28 20.94 -1.64
N PRO A 135 -8.30 21.99 -0.80
CA PRO A 135 -9.44 22.90 -0.70
C PRO A 135 -9.60 23.83 -1.91
N GLN A 136 -8.58 23.98 -2.77
CA GLN A 136 -8.72 24.74 -4.01
C GLN A 136 -9.56 23.97 -5.04
N VAL A 137 -9.46 22.64 -5.02
CA VAL A 137 -10.22 21.70 -5.85
C VAL A 137 -11.57 21.37 -5.21
N PHE A 138 -11.58 20.91 -3.95
CA PHE A 138 -12.78 20.52 -3.22
C PHE A 138 -13.21 21.63 -2.28
N LYS A 139 -14.03 22.54 -2.82
CA LYS A 139 -14.64 23.64 -2.08
C LYS A 139 -16.15 23.64 -2.21
N PRO A 140 -16.88 24.18 -1.22
CA PRO A 140 -18.31 24.42 -1.35
C PRO A 140 -18.58 25.34 -2.56
N LEU A 141 -19.47 24.90 -3.45
CA LEU A 141 -19.97 25.69 -4.58
C LEU A 141 -21.50 25.77 -4.51
N GLY A 142 -22.08 26.84 -5.08
CA GLY A 142 -23.53 26.99 -5.16
C GLY A 142 -24.16 25.88 -6.00
N LYS A 143 -24.96 25.02 -5.38
CA LYS A 143 -25.54 23.82 -6.01
C LYS A 143 -26.28 24.12 -7.33
N ASP A 144 -27.07 25.20 -7.36
CA ASP A 144 -27.86 25.55 -8.55
C ASP A 144 -26.99 26.05 -9.71
N GLN A 145 -25.91 26.78 -9.41
CA GLN A 145 -24.95 27.24 -10.41
C GLN A 145 -24.22 26.05 -11.04
N VAL A 146 -23.74 25.11 -10.23
CA VAL A 146 -23.07 23.89 -10.69
C VAL A 146 -24.04 23.03 -11.52
N ARG A 147 -25.29 22.87 -11.06
CA ARG A 147 -26.32 22.11 -11.79
C ARG A 147 -26.58 22.69 -13.17
N ARG A 148 -26.73 24.03 -13.29
CA ARG A 148 -26.91 24.70 -14.59
C ARG A 148 -25.72 24.48 -15.52
N GLN A 149 -24.50 24.59 -15.02
CA GLN A 149 -23.28 24.36 -15.80
C GLN A 149 -23.19 22.92 -16.32
N LEU A 150 -23.54 21.92 -15.48
CA LEU A 150 -23.55 20.52 -15.90
C LEU A 150 -24.58 20.25 -17.01
N TYR A 151 -25.79 20.81 -16.91
CA TYR A 151 -26.81 20.66 -17.95
C TYR A 151 -26.45 21.41 -19.24
N ALA A 152 -25.90 22.62 -19.15
CA ALA A 152 -25.46 23.39 -20.31
C ALA A 152 -24.32 22.68 -21.07
N ASN A 153 -23.41 22.04 -20.35
CA ASN A 153 -22.31 21.26 -20.95
C ASN A 153 -22.76 19.92 -21.52
N ALA A 154 -23.94 19.40 -21.15
CA ALA A 154 -24.50 18.16 -21.67
C ALA A 154 -25.34 18.35 -22.95
N MET A 155 -25.63 19.60 -23.32
CA MET A 155 -26.38 19.96 -24.54
C MET A 155 -25.48 20.40 -25.71
N ASN A 156 -24.16 20.45 -25.50
CA ASN A 156 -23.13 20.64 -26.52
C ASN A 156 -22.40 19.33 -26.78
#